data_AF-A0A556MBR1-F1
#
_entry.id   AF-A0A556MBR1-F1
#
_cell.length_a   1.000
_cell.length_b   1.000
_cell.length_c   1.000
_cell.angle_alpha   90.00
_cell.angle_beta   90.00
_cell.angle_gamma   90.00
#
_symmetry.space_group_name_H-M   'P 1'
#
loop_
_entity.id
_entity.type
_entity.pdbx_description
1 polymer ?
#
loop_
_entity_poly.entity_id
_entity_poly.type
_entity_poly.pdbx_seq_one_letter_code
_entity_poly.pdbx_strand_id
1 'polypeptide(L)'
;MSTQLKLNYAAIAFAAIFSACQSKVKKDAIDTSISSTHAKGTFGYDLDFLKKKDSVMILSNADGSGQVIVSAKYQAKVFTSTADGLSGKSFGWVNYKAFSADTDAHMNGYGSENRIWLGPEGGKYSLFFKPGAKMEFANWHTPKAFDTEPWKVTLANQKRIMMSKDMDLQNYAGTQLKIKVDRDIAILENVAIELELGIKLDAKTKAVGFQTVNSLTNTGNFTWDLKTGAPCIWNLDMLTPSPKVVIIIPYNNAQTAKVATTDYFGQIPPDRIVYKDNVLFFKADGKSRGKLGITPKRAKPVIGSYDAENNVLTIAKFDVDNNAQYLNQEWRTDRDPVSGDAVNAYNDGPLTDGSQMGPFYEIESVSPAAFLNPKQVMYHRHQVYHFTGDKASLSVIAKTVLGVSLDEVESVF
;
A
#
# COMPACT_ATOMS: atom_id res chain seq x y z
N MET A 1 -65.88 28.75 2.27
CA MET A 1 -66.65 27.51 2.55
C MET A 1 -67.09 26.91 1.23
N SER A 2 -67.06 25.58 1.14
CA SER A 2 -67.41 24.72 0.00
C SER A 2 -66.30 24.37 -1.00
N THR A 3 -65.87 23.13 -0.79
CA THR A 3 -65.07 22.18 -1.54
C THR A 3 -65.85 21.62 -2.74
N GLN A 4 -65.18 21.29 -3.86
CA GLN A 4 -65.32 20.04 -4.65
C GLN A 4 -64.38 20.12 -5.87
N LEU A 5 -63.29 19.36 -5.99
CA LEU A 5 -63.05 17.92 -6.26
C LEU A 5 -63.16 17.49 -7.74
N LYS A 6 -61.98 17.08 -8.27
CA LYS A 6 -61.66 16.13 -9.37
C LYS A 6 -61.98 16.50 -10.83
N LEU A 7 -60.95 16.42 -11.68
CA LEU A 7 -60.99 15.55 -12.86
C LEU A 7 -59.58 15.16 -13.36
N ASN A 8 -59.49 13.92 -13.83
CA ASN A 8 -58.33 13.19 -14.32
C ASN A 8 -57.76 13.76 -15.62
N TYR A 9 -56.45 13.59 -15.84
CA TYR A 9 -55.90 13.50 -17.19
C TYR A 9 -55.08 12.22 -17.36
N ALA A 10 -55.63 11.38 -18.22
CA ALA A 10 -55.03 10.17 -18.73
C ALA A 10 -53.87 10.49 -19.67
N ALA A 11 -52.88 9.61 -19.64
CA ALA A 11 -51.74 9.59 -20.53
C ALA A 11 -52.18 9.37 -21.99
N ILE A 12 -51.66 10.18 -22.90
CA ILE A 12 -51.61 9.88 -24.34
C ILE A 12 -50.14 9.96 -24.75
N ALA A 13 -49.65 8.82 -25.22
CA ALA A 13 -48.33 8.62 -25.77
C ALA A 13 -48.15 9.38 -27.08
N PHE A 14 -47.02 10.04 -27.24
CA PHE A 14 -46.48 10.42 -28.55
C PHE A 14 -45.09 9.83 -28.68
N ALA A 15 -44.99 8.80 -29.51
CA ALA A 15 -43.74 8.23 -29.98
C ALA A 15 -43.14 9.17 -31.04
N ALA A 16 -41.97 9.72 -30.75
CA ALA A 16 -41.12 10.36 -31.75
C ALA A 16 -39.86 9.51 -31.91
N ILE A 17 -39.78 8.82 -33.05
CA ILE A 17 -38.62 8.08 -33.51
C ILE A 17 -37.61 9.12 -34.00
N PHE A 18 -36.49 9.27 -33.28
CA PHE A 18 -35.28 9.85 -33.83
C PHE A 18 -34.17 8.80 -33.80
N SER A 19 -33.87 8.27 -34.99
CA SER A 19 -32.62 7.60 -35.28
C SER A 19 -31.45 8.55 -35.02
N ALA A 20 -30.71 8.30 -33.95
CA ALA A 20 -29.40 8.88 -33.73
C ALA A 20 -28.38 7.75 -33.65
N CYS A 21 -27.35 7.86 -34.50
CA CYS A 21 -26.25 6.94 -34.64
C CYS A 21 -25.75 6.42 -33.29
N GLN A 22 -25.71 5.09 -33.15
CA GLN A 22 -24.90 4.42 -32.15
C GLN A 22 -23.42 4.76 -32.42
N SER A 23 -22.91 5.79 -31.76
CA SER A 23 -21.49 5.88 -31.51
C SER A 23 -21.17 4.74 -30.54
N LYS A 24 -20.64 3.65 -31.09
CA LYS A 24 -19.89 2.65 -30.32
C LYS A 24 -18.92 3.44 -29.43
N VAL A 25 -19.19 3.42 -28.13
CA VAL A 25 -18.21 3.80 -27.11
C VAL A 25 -16.98 2.95 -27.42
N LYS A 26 -15.93 3.60 -27.94
CA LYS A 26 -14.62 2.97 -28.10
C LYS A 26 -14.21 2.56 -26.69
N LYS A 27 -14.28 1.26 -26.43
CA LYS A 27 -13.51 0.59 -25.39
C LYS A 27 -12.10 1.18 -25.45
N ASP A 28 -11.63 1.72 -24.33
CA ASP A 28 -10.33 2.37 -24.20
C ASP A 28 -9.26 1.55 -24.93
N ALA A 29 -8.80 2.08 -26.07
CA ALA A 29 -7.56 1.66 -26.68
C ALA A 29 -6.45 2.25 -25.82
N ILE A 30 -6.16 1.61 -24.69
CA ILE A 30 -4.92 1.84 -23.96
C ILE A 30 -3.82 1.36 -24.89
N ASP A 31 -2.98 2.28 -25.34
CA ASP A 31 -1.83 2.02 -26.18
C ASP A 31 -0.86 1.06 -25.46
N THR A 32 -0.99 -0.24 -25.74
CA THR A 32 -0.21 -1.33 -25.13
C THR A 32 0.56 -2.12 -26.19
N SER A 33 1.39 -1.47 -26.98
CA SER A 33 2.48 -2.20 -27.65
C SER A 33 3.82 -1.92 -26.95
N ILE A 34 3.92 -2.32 -25.67
CA ILE A 34 5.24 -2.64 -25.13
C ILE A 34 5.73 -3.83 -25.94
N SER A 35 6.66 -3.60 -26.86
CA SER A 35 7.42 -4.69 -27.47
C SER A 35 8.21 -5.37 -26.35
N SER A 36 7.64 -6.47 -25.86
CA SER A 36 8.18 -7.38 -24.86
C SER A 36 7.86 -8.79 -25.34
N THR A 37 8.81 -9.70 -25.14
CA THR A 37 8.63 -11.13 -25.41
C THR A 37 7.89 -11.85 -24.28
N HIS A 38 7.57 -11.14 -23.18
CA HIS A 38 6.90 -11.66 -22.00
C HIS A 38 5.42 -11.28 -21.97
N ALA A 39 4.59 -12.12 -21.36
CA ALA A 39 3.16 -11.84 -21.22
C ALA A 39 2.90 -10.76 -20.17
N LYS A 40 1.91 -9.89 -20.41
CA LYS A 40 1.50 -8.88 -19.41
C LYS A 40 1.11 -9.55 -18.09
N GLY A 41 1.58 -9.00 -16.98
CA GLY A 41 1.38 -9.56 -15.64
C GLY A 41 2.49 -10.50 -15.17
N THR A 42 3.49 -10.78 -16.02
CA THR A 42 4.73 -11.44 -15.59
C THR A 42 5.81 -10.42 -15.21
N PHE A 43 6.75 -10.88 -14.39
CA PHE A 43 7.90 -10.09 -13.96
C PHE A 43 8.77 -9.62 -15.14
N GLY A 44 8.98 -10.48 -16.14
CA GLY A 44 9.75 -10.14 -17.34
C GLY A 44 9.11 -9.00 -18.15
N TYR A 45 7.78 -8.93 -18.20
CA TYR A 45 7.07 -7.83 -18.87
C TYR A 45 7.31 -6.49 -18.15
N ASP A 46 7.21 -6.49 -16.82
CA ASP A 46 7.49 -5.30 -16.01
C ASP A 46 8.95 -4.88 -16.10
N LEU A 47 9.86 -5.84 -16.09
CA LEU A 47 11.28 -5.56 -16.28
C LEU A 47 11.57 -4.91 -17.64
N ASP A 48 11.02 -5.45 -18.72
CA ASP A 48 11.19 -4.91 -20.07
C ASP A 48 10.61 -3.50 -20.21
N PHE A 49 9.48 -3.25 -19.54
CA PHE A 49 8.88 -1.92 -19.49
C PHE A 49 9.73 -0.93 -18.70
N LEU A 50 10.09 -1.28 -17.45
CA LEU A 50 10.76 -0.38 -16.52
C LEU A 50 12.18 -0.03 -16.99
N LYS A 51 12.91 -0.96 -17.62
CA LYS A 51 14.23 -0.69 -18.24
C LYS A 51 14.22 0.39 -19.31
N LYS A 52 13.06 0.64 -19.96
CA LYS A 52 12.91 1.74 -20.93
C LYS A 52 12.71 3.10 -20.25
N LYS A 53 12.39 3.12 -18.95
CA LYS A 53 12.01 4.32 -18.18
C LYS A 53 13.02 4.70 -17.10
N ASP A 54 13.83 3.73 -16.65
CA ASP A 54 14.84 3.89 -15.60
C ASP A 54 15.92 2.80 -15.65
N SER A 55 17.06 3.09 -15.02
CA SER A 55 18.14 2.14 -14.75
C SER A 55 17.82 1.31 -13.50
N VAL A 56 16.80 0.46 -13.60
CA VAL A 56 16.36 -0.38 -12.47
C VAL A 56 17.41 -1.42 -12.07
N MET A 57 17.46 -1.73 -10.78
CA MET A 57 18.28 -2.80 -10.22
C MET A 57 17.45 -4.07 -10.01
N ILE A 58 18.04 -5.23 -10.28
CA ILE A 58 17.45 -6.53 -9.95
C ILE A 58 18.24 -7.12 -8.78
N LEU A 59 17.53 -7.44 -7.70
CA LEU A 59 18.04 -8.31 -6.65
C LEU A 59 17.54 -9.73 -6.90
N SER A 60 18.39 -10.74 -6.70
CA SER A 60 18.03 -12.15 -6.96
C SER A 60 18.47 -13.05 -5.81
N ASN A 61 17.69 -14.07 -5.46
CA ASN A 61 18.09 -15.11 -4.52
C ASN A 61 19.14 -16.04 -5.17
N ALA A 62 19.67 -17.02 -4.43
CA ALA A 62 20.82 -17.79 -4.92
C ALA A 62 20.50 -18.66 -6.15
N ASP A 63 19.28 -19.19 -6.23
CA ASP A 63 18.82 -20.03 -7.35
C ASP A 63 18.23 -19.23 -8.53
N GLY A 64 18.03 -17.92 -8.36
CA GLY A 64 17.53 -17.01 -9.39
C GLY A 64 16.02 -17.05 -9.61
N SER A 65 15.27 -17.91 -8.91
CA SER A 65 13.81 -17.97 -9.01
C SER A 65 13.14 -16.77 -8.34
N GLY A 66 13.65 -16.37 -7.17
CA GLY A 66 13.23 -15.19 -6.43
C GLY A 66 13.94 -13.94 -6.95
N GLN A 67 13.20 -12.97 -7.48
CA GLN A 67 13.78 -11.72 -7.99
C GLN A 67 12.96 -10.49 -7.58
N VAL A 68 13.60 -9.33 -7.45
CA VAL A 68 13.01 -8.06 -7.01
C VAL A 68 13.53 -6.92 -7.89
N ILE A 69 12.63 -6.08 -8.43
CA ILE A 69 12.98 -4.88 -9.20
C ILE A 69 12.94 -3.65 -8.30
N VAL A 70 14.06 -2.94 -8.20
CA VAL A 70 14.23 -1.74 -7.38
C VAL A 70 14.58 -0.54 -8.25
N SER A 71 14.02 0.63 -7.93
CA SER A 71 14.36 1.90 -8.59
C SER A 71 14.76 2.97 -7.59
N ALA A 72 15.97 3.51 -7.74
CA ALA A 72 16.42 4.68 -6.99
C ALA A 72 15.77 5.98 -7.49
N LYS A 73 15.41 6.05 -8.77
CA LYS A 73 14.78 7.22 -9.39
C LYS A 73 13.36 7.42 -8.90
N TYR A 74 12.56 6.35 -8.88
CA TYR A 74 11.16 6.40 -8.46
C TYR A 74 11.06 6.07 -6.97
N GLN A 75 11.34 7.05 -6.10
CA GLN A 75 11.12 6.96 -4.65
C GLN A 75 11.86 5.82 -3.93
N ALA A 76 13.00 5.35 -4.44
CA ALA A 76 13.71 4.20 -3.85
C ALA A 76 12.80 2.96 -3.66
N LYS A 77 11.79 2.77 -4.53
CA LYS A 77 10.74 1.76 -4.36
C LYS A 77 11.17 0.38 -4.87
N VAL A 78 10.53 -0.65 -4.33
CA VAL A 78 10.44 -1.98 -4.95
C VAL A 78 9.25 -1.95 -5.88
N PHE A 79 9.47 -2.01 -7.20
CA PHE A 79 8.36 -2.01 -8.15
C PHE A 79 7.56 -3.31 -8.09
N THR A 80 8.25 -4.44 -8.14
CA THR A 80 7.64 -5.77 -8.08
C THR A 80 8.69 -6.84 -7.75
N SER A 81 8.22 -8.00 -7.30
CA SER A 81 8.98 -9.22 -7.13
C SER A 81 8.32 -10.42 -7.83
N THR A 82 9.04 -11.54 -7.89
CA THR A 82 8.60 -12.82 -8.47
C THR A 82 9.25 -13.97 -7.72
N ALA A 83 8.54 -15.10 -7.65
CA ALA A 83 9.03 -16.37 -7.09
C ALA A 83 9.40 -17.39 -8.18
N ASP A 84 9.30 -17.03 -9.47
CA ASP A 84 9.46 -17.96 -10.59
C ASP A 84 10.15 -17.32 -11.81
N GLY A 85 11.11 -16.43 -11.54
CA GLY A 85 11.90 -15.74 -12.55
C GLY A 85 11.07 -14.89 -13.52
N LEU A 86 11.60 -14.67 -14.73
CA LEU A 86 11.03 -13.76 -15.73
C LEU A 86 9.63 -14.15 -16.23
N SER A 87 9.33 -15.46 -16.27
CA SER A 87 7.99 -15.97 -16.62
C SER A 87 7.02 -15.95 -15.44
N GLY A 88 7.52 -15.79 -14.22
CA GLY A 88 6.71 -15.77 -13.01
C GLY A 88 5.80 -14.55 -12.92
N LYS A 89 4.76 -14.68 -12.10
CA LYS A 89 3.81 -13.61 -11.80
C LYS A 89 4.55 -12.41 -11.19
N SER A 90 4.17 -11.21 -11.63
CA SER A 90 4.53 -9.96 -10.98
C SER A 90 3.54 -9.69 -9.83
N PHE A 91 4.04 -9.54 -8.60
CA PHE A 91 3.16 -9.37 -7.43
C PHE A 91 2.74 -7.91 -7.20
N GLY A 92 3.68 -6.97 -7.37
CA GLY A 92 3.44 -5.54 -7.30
C GLY A 92 2.49 -5.02 -8.37
N TRP A 93 1.76 -3.96 -8.03
CA TRP A 93 0.97 -3.21 -9.01
C TRP A 93 1.80 -2.08 -9.63
N VAL A 94 1.92 -2.07 -10.97
CA VAL A 94 2.62 -1.03 -11.73
C VAL A 94 1.61 -0.17 -12.50
N ASN A 95 1.64 1.15 -12.29
CA ASN A 95 0.79 2.07 -13.02
C ASN A 95 1.44 2.50 -14.34
N TYR A 96 1.38 1.65 -15.38
CA TYR A 96 2.04 1.94 -16.67
C TYR A 96 1.65 3.30 -17.27
N LYS A 97 0.40 3.75 -17.07
CA LYS A 97 -0.09 5.02 -17.60
C LYS A 97 0.63 6.23 -16.99
N ALA A 98 1.03 6.15 -15.73
CA ALA A 98 1.73 7.23 -15.03
C ALA A 98 3.10 7.57 -15.66
N PHE A 99 3.76 6.61 -16.32
CA PHE A 99 5.08 6.82 -16.94
C PHE A 99 5.04 7.57 -18.29
N SER A 100 3.85 7.87 -18.78
CA SER A 100 3.63 8.64 -20.00
C SER A 100 2.78 9.89 -19.73
N ALA A 101 2.32 10.08 -18.50
CA ALA A 101 1.59 11.26 -18.08
C ALA A 101 2.57 12.41 -17.79
N ASP A 102 2.07 13.64 -17.90
CA ASP A 102 2.78 14.80 -17.37
C ASP A 102 2.88 14.69 -15.84
N THR A 103 3.89 15.35 -15.27
CA THR A 103 4.07 15.39 -13.83
C THR A 103 2.87 16.07 -13.17
N ASP A 104 2.22 15.35 -12.25
CA ASP A 104 1.09 15.85 -11.49
C ASP A 104 1.56 16.66 -10.28
N ALA A 105 0.87 17.77 -9.98
CA ALA A 105 1.22 18.65 -8.88
C ALA A 105 0.86 18.09 -7.49
N HIS A 106 -0.12 17.17 -7.42
CA HIS A 106 -0.56 16.51 -6.20
C HIS A 106 0.29 15.28 -5.88
N MET A 107 0.39 14.34 -6.81
CA MET A 107 1.20 13.11 -6.64
C MET A 107 1.43 12.37 -7.95
N ASN A 108 2.62 11.79 -8.11
CA ASN A 108 2.97 10.97 -9.25
C ASN A 108 2.89 9.47 -8.92
N GLY A 109 1.69 8.91 -9.01
CA GLY A 109 1.37 7.54 -8.59
C GLY A 109 1.82 6.43 -9.55
N TYR A 110 3.12 6.12 -9.58
CA TYR A 110 3.69 5.05 -10.43
C TYR A 110 3.34 3.60 -10.01
N GLY A 111 2.57 3.42 -8.93
CA GLY A 111 2.39 2.14 -8.25
C GLY A 111 3.63 1.73 -7.45
N SER A 112 3.68 0.45 -7.04
CA SER A 112 4.84 -0.34 -6.59
C SER A 112 4.51 -1.31 -5.46
N GLU A 113 5.13 -2.48 -5.48
CA GLU A 113 5.01 -3.50 -4.42
C GLU A 113 5.45 -3.06 -3.03
N ASN A 114 6.45 -2.17 -2.89
CA ASN A 114 6.78 -1.58 -1.58
C ASN A 114 7.38 -0.18 -1.78
N ARG A 115 6.69 0.84 -1.25
CA ARG A 115 7.17 2.22 -1.19
C ARG A 115 7.31 2.72 0.24
N ILE A 116 8.26 3.61 0.43
CA ILE A 116 8.36 4.42 1.65
C ILE A 116 7.54 5.69 1.49
N TRP A 117 6.82 6.06 2.53
CA TRP A 117 6.12 7.32 2.70
C TRP A 117 6.53 7.92 4.04
N LEU A 118 6.37 9.23 4.17
CA LEU A 118 6.53 9.91 5.45
C LEU A 118 5.18 10.40 5.92
N GLY A 119 4.87 10.17 7.19
CA GLY A 119 3.68 10.70 7.84
C GLY A 119 4.01 11.86 8.78
N PRO A 120 2.97 12.54 9.30
CA PRO A 120 1.57 12.25 9.02
C PRO A 120 1.09 12.89 7.71
N GLU A 121 0.11 12.26 7.08
CA GLU A 121 -0.52 12.80 5.86
C GLU A 121 -1.43 13.99 6.16
N GLY A 122 -2.30 13.84 7.17
CA GLY A 122 -3.09 14.92 7.75
C GLY A 122 -2.62 15.29 9.16
N GLY A 123 -3.51 15.90 9.96
CA GLY A 123 -3.20 16.27 11.33
C GLY A 123 -2.32 17.51 11.50
N LYS A 124 -2.13 17.91 12.76
CA LYS A 124 -1.38 19.13 13.15
C LYS A 124 0.07 19.15 12.68
N TYR A 125 0.66 17.98 12.41
CA TYR A 125 2.04 17.83 11.97
C TYR A 125 2.15 17.36 10.51
N SER A 126 1.08 17.48 9.72
CA SER A 126 1.07 17.02 8.33
C SER A 126 2.27 17.54 7.54
N LEU A 127 2.84 16.68 6.68
CA LEU A 127 3.89 17.04 5.72
C LEU A 127 3.34 17.41 4.32
N PHE A 128 2.02 17.39 4.13
CA PHE A 128 1.35 17.43 2.81
C PHE A 128 0.48 18.66 2.60
N PHE A 129 0.26 19.44 3.67
CA PHE A 129 -0.53 20.66 3.65
C PHE A 129 0.31 21.84 4.11
N LYS A 130 0.17 22.96 3.41
CA LYS A 130 0.73 24.25 3.87
C LYS A 130 0.03 24.69 5.17
N PRO A 131 0.74 25.39 6.08
CA PRO A 131 0.13 25.90 7.30
C PRO A 131 -1.15 26.71 7.04
N GLY A 132 -2.22 26.38 7.76
CA GLY A 132 -3.53 27.04 7.65
C GLY A 132 -4.38 26.63 6.46
N ALA A 133 -3.87 25.80 5.53
CA ALA A 133 -4.65 25.31 4.40
C ALA A 133 -5.74 24.34 4.87
N LYS A 134 -6.91 24.39 4.21
CA LYS A 134 -7.97 23.41 4.47
C LYS A 134 -7.51 22.03 3.99
N MET A 135 -7.66 21.02 4.83
CA MET A 135 -7.28 19.63 4.51
C MET A 135 -8.31 19.00 3.56
N GLU A 136 -8.16 19.31 2.28
CA GLU A 136 -8.95 18.80 1.16
C GLU A 136 -8.04 18.58 -0.05
N PHE A 137 -8.48 17.78 -1.02
CA PHE A 137 -7.62 17.29 -2.10
C PHE A 137 -6.93 18.43 -2.87
N ALA A 138 -7.64 19.54 -3.09
CA ALA A 138 -7.10 20.71 -3.78
C ALA A 138 -5.86 21.35 -3.12
N ASN A 139 -5.67 21.15 -1.81
CA ASN A 139 -4.52 21.69 -1.07
C ASN A 139 -3.50 20.62 -0.66
N TRP A 140 -3.77 19.35 -0.97
CA TRP A 140 -2.91 18.23 -0.62
C TRP A 140 -1.81 18.07 -1.67
N HIS A 141 -0.55 18.01 -1.24
CA HIS A 141 0.57 17.80 -2.16
C HIS A 141 1.59 16.87 -1.54
N THR A 142 2.06 15.89 -2.31
CA THR A 142 3.19 15.06 -1.93
C THR A 142 4.48 15.87 -2.05
N PRO A 143 5.32 15.94 -1.01
CA PRO A 143 6.62 16.59 -1.11
C PRO A 143 7.49 15.97 -2.21
N LYS A 144 8.00 16.81 -3.11
CA LYS A 144 8.85 16.42 -4.26
C LYS A 144 10.02 15.50 -3.87
N ALA A 145 10.58 15.73 -2.69
CA ALA A 145 11.71 14.97 -2.14
C ALA A 145 11.47 13.46 -2.06
N PHE A 146 10.22 13.01 -1.92
CA PHE A 146 9.85 11.60 -1.97
C PHE A 146 8.70 11.33 -2.95
N ASP A 147 8.54 12.15 -3.97
CA ASP A 147 7.60 11.90 -5.08
C ASP A 147 8.35 11.79 -6.41
N THR A 148 9.02 12.88 -6.81
CA THR A 148 9.62 13.04 -8.14
C THR A 148 11.14 13.07 -8.14
N GLU A 149 11.76 13.42 -7.02
CA GLU A 149 13.22 13.57 -6.97
C GLU A 149 13.94 12.22 -6.79
N PRO A 150 15.10 12.02 -7.47
CA PRO A 150 15.84 10.77 -7.35
C PRO A 150 16.54 10.65 -6.00
N TRP A 151 16.83 9.40 -5.63
CA TRP A 151 17.59 9.04 -4.44
C TRP A 151 19.04 8.70 -4.79
N LYS A 152 19.96 8.95 -3.85
CA LYS A 152 21.37 8.61 -4.03
C LYS A 152 21.59 7.15 -3.64
N VAL A 153 22.03 6.33 -4.59
CA VAL A 153 22.54 4.98 -4.29
C VAL A 153 23.87 5.10 -3.54
N THR A 154 23.98 4.45 -2.39
CA THR A 154 25.18 4.42 -1.55
C THR A 154 25.89 3.07 -1.57
N LEU A 155 25.14 1.98 -1.82
CA LEU A 155 25.65 0.63 -2.01
C LEU A 155 24.70 -0.14 -2.92
N ALA A 156 25.23 -1.00 -3.78
CA ALA A 156 24.44 -1.83 -4.68
C ALA A 156 25.20 -3.13 -5.01
N ASN A 157 24.55 -4.28 -4.84
CA ASN A 157 25.02 -5.59 -5.30
C ASN A 157 23.81 -6.48 -5.66
N GLN A 158 24.07 -7.73 -6.07
CA GLN A 158 23.04 -8.67 -6.52
C GLN A 158 21.98 -9.03 -5.45
N LYS A 159 22.22 -8.76 -4.17
CA LYS A 159 21.34 -9.10 -3.06
C LYS A 159 20.73 -7.90 -2.36
N ARG A 160 21.38 -6.73 -2.47
CA ARG A 160 21.08 -5.57 -1.63
C ARG A 160 21.37 -4.26 -2.34
N ILE A 161 20.53 -3.26 -2.08
CA ILE A 161 20.74 -1.87 -2.48
C ILE A 161 20.42 -0.95 -1.30
N MET A 162 21.32 0.00 -1.05
CA MET A 162 21.14 1.05 -0.05
C MET A 162 21.08 2.39 -0.74
N MET A 163 20.13 3.22 -0.30
CA MET A 163 19.85 4.53 -0.87
C MET A 163 19.67 5.55 0.25
N SER A 164 20.00 6.80 -0.02
CA SER A 164 19.90 7.90 0.92
C SER A 164 19.25 9.12 0.27
N LYS A 165 18.49 9.86 1.08
CA LYS A 165 17.88 11.13 0.69
C LYS A 165 17.88 12.10 1.86
N ASP A 166 18.42 13.30 1.63
CA ASP A 166 18.28 14.44 2.52
C ASP A 166 17.07 15.27 2.09
N MET A 167 16.29 15.75 3.06
CA MET A 167 15.04 16.47 2.85
C MET A 167 14.94 17.65 3.80
N ASP A 168 14.29 18.72 3.33
CA ASP A 168 13.92 19.88 4.14
C ASP A 168 12.41 20.10 4.02
N LEU A 169 11.65 19.65 5.01
CA LEU A 169 10.18 19.58 4.95
C LEU A 169 9.54 20.47 6.00
N GLN A 170 8.58 21.31 5.61
CA GLN A 170 7.78 22.08 6.55
C GLN A 170 6.53 21.28 6.92
N ASN A 171 6.25 21.15 8.22
CA ASN A 171 4.99 20.58 8.67
C ASN A 171 3.88 21.64 8.77
N TYR A 172 2.64 21.19 8.94
CA TYR A 172 1.46 22.07 9.02
C TYR A 172 1.50 23.05 10.21
N ALA A 173 2.23 22.74 11.28
CA ALA A 173 2.49 23.64 12.40
C ALA A 173 3.54 24.73 12.09
N GLY A 174 4.12 24.72 10.88
CA GLY A 174 5.09 25.71 10.41
C GLY A 174 6.55 25.37 10.75
N THR A 175 6.81 24.22 11.35
CA THR A 175 8.16 23.80 11.74
C THR A 175 8.92 23.22 10.54
N GLN A 176 10.15 23.67 10.35
CA GLN A 176 11.04 23.21 9.28
C GLN A 176 11.92 22.05 9.75
N LEU A 177 11.68 20.85 9.23
CA LEU A 177 12.31 19.60 9.62
C LEU A 177 13.42 19.24 8.62
N LYS A 178 14.66 19.16 9.11
CA LYS A 178 15.81 18.65 8.35
C LYS A 178 15.98 17.16 8.62
N ILE A 179 15.68 16.36 7.60
CA ILE A 179 15.53 14.91 7.71
C ILE A 179 16.53 14.25 6.77
N LYS A 180 17.23 13.22 7.26
CA LYS A 180 17.90 12.26 6.38
C LYS A 180 17.19 10.92 6.47
N VAL A 181 16.89 10.34 5.32
CA VAL A 181 16.28 9.02 5.17
C VAL A 181 17.28 8.08 4.52
N ASP A 182 17.58 6.96 5.17
CA ASP A 182 18.28 5.85 4.53
C ASP A 182 17.29 4.70 4.34
N ARG A 183 17.36 4.09 3.17
CA ARG A 183 16.53 2.95 2.80
C ARG A 183 17.41 1.83 2.28
N ASP A 184 17.30 0.70 2.94
CA ASP A 184 18.05 -0.50 2.65
C ASP A 184 17.12 -1.62 2.24
N ILE A 185 17.30 -2.14 1.02
CA ILE A 185 16.45 -3.18 0.44
C ILE A 185 17.31 -4.40 0.16
N ALA A 186 16.93 -5.54 0.71
CA ALA A 186 17.63 -6.80 0.53
C ALA A 186 16.67 -7.94 0.21
N ILE A 187 17.03 -8.78 -0.75
CA ILE A 187 16.31 -10.04 -1.00
C ILE A 187 16.72 -11.10 0.03
N LEU A 188 15.80 -11.98 0.39
CA LEU A 188 15.98 -13.04 1.38
C LEU A 188 16.15 -14.40 0.69
N GLU A 189 17.05 -15.22 1.23
CA GLU A 189 17.14 -16.63 0.85
C GLU A 189 16.05 -17.45 1.55
N ASN A 190 15.67 -18.59 0.96
CA ASN A 190 14.61 -19.46 1.50
C ASN A 190 14.85 -19.85 2.96
N VAL A 191 16.10 -20.13 3.35
CA VAL A 191 16.45 -20.46 4.75
C VAL A 191 16.15 -19.29 5.70
N ALA A 192 16.35 -18.05 5.27
CA ALA A 192 16.02 -16.87 6.07
C ALA A 192 14.50 -16.66 6.15
N ILE A 193 13.76 -16.93 5.06
CA ILE A 193 12.30 -16.89 5.03
C ILE A 193 11.72 -17.91 6.03
N GLU A 194 12.19 -19.15 5.99
CA GLU A 194 11.78 -20.21 6.91
C GLU A 194 12.02 -19.84 8.38
N LEU A 195 13.21 -19.31 8.69
CA LEU A 195 13.60 -18.93 10.04
C LEU A 195 12.74 -17.77 10.57
N GLU A 196 12.55 -16.73 9.76
CA GLU A 196 11.81 -15.52 10.16
C GLU A 196 10.30 -15.78 10.35
N LEU A 197 9.73 -16.69 9.55
CA LEU A 197 8.31 -17.04 9.61
C LEU A 197 8.01 -18.25 10.50
N GLY A 198 9.03 -19.00 10.93
CA GLY A 198 8.85 -20.25 11.68
C GLY A 198 8.16 -21.35 10.86
N ILE A 199 8.45 -21.40 9.56
CA ILE A 199 7.83 -22.36 8.61
C ILE A 199 8.88 -23.30 8.01
N LYS A 200 8.40 -24.27 7.22
CA LYS A 200 9.22 -25.08 6.32
C LYS A 200 8.61 -25.03 4.92
N LEU A 201 9.43 -24.68 3.93
CA LEU A 201 9.02 -24.69 2.53
C LEU A 201 9.14 -26.12 2.00
N ASP A 202 8.06 -26.61 1.41
CA ASP A 202 8.08 -27.87 0.69
C ASP A 202 8.50 -27.66 -0.78
N ALA A 203 8.77 -28.75 -1.48
CA ALA A 203 9.15 -28.70 -2.90
C ALA A 203 8.03 -28.20 -3.83
N LYS A 204 6.80 -28.02 -3.33
CA LYS A 204 5.64 -27.57 -4.10
C LYS A 204 5.38 -26.06 -3.93
N THR A 205 6.11 -25.41 -3.03
CA THR A 205 5.96 -24.01 -2.72
C THR A 205 7.13 -23.23 -3.29
N LYS A 206 6.83 -22.30 -4.21
CA LYS A 206 7.81 -21.29 -4.65
C LYS A 206 7.66 -20.07 -3.76
N ALA A 207 8.78 -19.44 -3.42
CA ALA A 207 8.82 -18.30 -2.52
C ALA A 207 9.71 -17.19 -3.06
N VAL A 208 9.33 -15.96 -2.77
CA VAL A 208 10.22 -14.80 -2.79
C VAL A 208 9.98 -14.01 -1.52
N GLY A 209 11.04 -13.47 -0.95
CA GLY A 209 10.95 -12.57 0.19
C GLY A 209 11.99 -11.47 0.08
N PHE A 210 11.63 -10.28 0.51
CA PHE A 210 12.58 -9.17 0.65
C PHE A 210 12.29 -8.37 1.91
N GLN A 211 13.31 -7.64 2.34
CA GLN A 211 13.27 -6.77 3.50
C GLN A 211 13.58 -5.35 3.07
N THR A 212 12.86 -4.40 3.66
CA THR A 212 13.25 -3.00 3.70
C THR A 212 13.53 -2.58 5.14
N VAL A 213 14.66 -1.92 5.36
CA VAL A 213 14.97 -1.23 6.62
C VAL A 213 15.08 0.24 6.29
N ASN A 214 14.19 1.03 6.88
CA ASN A 214 14.09 2.45 6.65
C ASN A 214 14.51 3.18 7.93
N SER A 215 15.32 4.23 7.82
CA SER A 215 15.72 5.04 8.95
C SER A 215 15.31 6.50 8.77
N LEU A 216 15.00 7.18 9.88
CA LEU A 216 14.89 8.63 9.92
C LEU A 216 15.94 9.17 10.87
N THR A 217 16.76 10.10 10.38
CA THR A 217 17.74 10.84 11.18
C THR A 217 17.31 12.30 11.27
N ASN A 218 17.30 12.85 12.48
CA ASN A 218 17.15 14.29 12.68
C ASN A 218 18.50 14.98 12.39
N THR A 219 18.62 15.61 11.22
CA THR A 219 19.82 16.37 10.83
C THR A 219 19.70 17.86 11.14
N GLY A 220 18.62 18.27 11.81
CA GLY A 220 18.39 19.61 12.30
C GLY A 220 19.15 19.92 13.59
N ASN A 221 18.80 21.05 14.20
CA ASN A 221 19.44 21.59 15.40
C ASN A 221 18.49 21.68 16.62
N PHE A 222 17.28 21.13 16.52
CA PHE A 222 16.31 21.07 17.61
C PHE A 222 15.64 19.69 17.68
N THR A 223 15.05 19.38 18.82
CA THR A 223 14.35 18.11 19.08
C THR A 223 12.98 18.07 18.41
N TRP A 224 12.66 16.96 17.77
CA TRP A 224 11.31 16.66 17.30
C TRP A 224 10.48 16.12 18.47
N ASP A 225 9.42 16.82 18.83
CA ASP A 225 8.55 16.50 19.96
C ASP A 225 7.10 16.91 19.67
N LEU A 226 6.22 16.88 20.69
CA LEU A 226 4.82 17.31 20.54
C LEU A 226 4.64 18.84 20.41
N LYS A 227 5.69 19.64 20.50
CA LYS A 227 5.62 21.09 20.27
C LYS A 227 6.05 21.43 18.86
N THR A 228 7.13 20.81 18.38
CA THR A 228 7.70 21.03 17.05
C THR A 228 7.06 20.14 15.98
N GLY A 229 6.45 19.03 16.40
CA GLY A 229 5.99 17.96 15.53
C GLY A 229 7.13 17.02 15.14
N ALA A 230 6.75 15.81 14.74
CA ALA A 230 7.68 14.79 14.27
C ALA A 230 7.12 14.10 13.02
N PRO A 231 7.98 13.61 12.11
CA PRO A 231 7.54 12.70 11.06
C PRO A 231 7.36 11.27 11.61
N CYS A 232 6.83 10.36 10.79
CA CYS A 232 6.94 8.92 10.99
C CYS A 232 7.23 8.22 9.65
N ILE A 233 7.69 6.98 9.69
CA ILE A 233 7.85 6.12 8.49
C ILE A 233 6.52 5.41 8.25
N TRP A 234 6.09 5.34 7.00
CA TRP A 234 4.95 4.56 6.58
C TRP A 234 5.33 3.75 5.35
N ASN A 235 5.28 2.43 5.44
CA ASN A 235 5.52 1.51 4.34
C ASN A 235 4.19 1.03 3.76
N LEU A 236 4.07 1.11 2.43
CA LEU A 236 2.85 0.74 1.70
C LEU A 236 3.20 -0.25 0.61
N ASP A 237 2.51 -1.39 0.62
CA ASP A 237 2.67 -2.44 -0.36
C ASP A 237 1.51 -2.45 -1.34
N MET A 238 1.69 -1.91 -2.56
CA MET A 238 0.61 -1.88 -3.56
C MET A 238 0.64 -3.16 -4.38
N LEU A 239 -0.36 -4.00 -4.18
CA LEU A 239 -0.46 -5.33 -4.76
C LEU A 239 -1.59 -5.41 -5.78
N THR A 240 -1.41 -6.25 -6.79
CA THR A 240 -2.43 -6.45 -7.84
C THR A 240 -3.62 -7.23 -7.26
N PRO A 241 -4.87 -6.73 -7.37
CA PRO A 241 -6.03 -7.40 -6.81
C PRO A 241 -6.57 -8.48 -7.75
N SER A 242 -7.41 -9.36 -7.20
CA SER A 242 -8.26 -10.29 -7.96
C SER A 242 -9.66 -10.33 -7.32
N PRO A 243 -10.70 -10.84 -8.01
CA PRO A 243 -12.03 -10.99 -7.44
C PRO A 243 -12.09 -11.78 -6.12
N LYS A 244 -11.04 -12.56 -5.82
CA LYS A 244 -10.96 -13.45 -4.65
C LYS A 244 -9.87 -13.07 -3.65
N VAL A 245 -9.30 -11.86 -3.73
CA VAL A 245 -8.33 -11.41 -2.71
C VAL A 245 -9.04 -11.08 -1.40
N VAL A 246 -8.55 -11.67 -0.32
CA VAL A 246 -8.93 -11.34 1.05
C VAL A 246 -7.67 -10.97 1.84
N ILE A 247 -7.67 -9.78 2.44
CA ILE A 247 -6.64 -9.35 3.41
C ILE A 247 -7.01 -9.94 4.77
N ILE A 248 -6.02 -10.47 5.47
CA ILE A 248 -6.11 -11.23 6.71
C ILE A 248 -5.28 -10.49 7.77
N ILE A 249 -5.93 -10.00 8.81
CA ILE A 249 -5.32 -9.09 9.80
C ILE A 249 -5.53 -9.66 11.21
N PRO A 250 -4.58 -10.48 11.71
CA PRO A 250 -4.59 -10.94 13.10
C PRO A 250 -4.42 -9.75 14.06
N TYR A 251 -5.17 -9.72 15.16
CA TYR A 251 -5.08 -8.65 16.16
C TYR A 251 -5.09 -9.16 17.61
N ASN A 252 -4.66 -8.32 18.53
CA ASN A 252 -4.70 -8.58 19.98
C ASN A 252 -6.10 -8.24 20.54
N ASN A 253 -6.73 -9.21 21.21
CA ASN A 253 -8.10 -9.07 21.71
C ASN A 253 -8.20 -8.58 23.18
N ALA A 254 -7.09 -8.20 23.80
CA ALA A 254 -7.03 -7.90 25.23
C ALA A 254 -7.66 -6.56 25.66
N GLN A 255 -8.46 -5.90 24.81
CA GLN A 255 -8.95 -4.53 25.05
C GLN A 255 -10.43 -4.39 24.67
N THR A 256 -11.12 -3.45 25.31
CA THR A 256 -12.55 -3.15 25.11
C THR A 256 -12.82 -2.11 24.01
N ALA A 257 -11.78 -1.46 23.47
CA ALA A 257 -11.90 -0.43 22.44
C ALA A 257 -12.37 -0.98 21.08
N LYS A 258 -12.67 -0.12 20.10
CA LYS A 258 -12.93 -0.55 18.71
C LYS A 258 -11.74 -1.37 18.18
N VAL A 259 -11.99 -2.40 17.38
CA VAL A 259 -10.93 -3.24 16.79
C VAL A 259 -10.13 -2.48 15.73
N ALA A 260 -10.82 -1.77 14.84
CA ALA A 260 -10.23 -1.05 13.73
C ALA A 260 -10.98 0.26 13.44
N THR A 261 -10.27 1.30 13.01
CA THR A 261 -10.85 2.43 12.28
C THR A 261 -11.24 1.94 10.88
N THR A 262 -12.42 2.29 10.37
CA THR A 262 -13.00 1.65 9.15
C THR A 262 -13.73 2.62 8.24
N ASP A 263 -13.60 3.91 8.50
CA ASP A 263 -14.45 4.98 7.99
C ASP A 263 -13.66 6.14 7.35
N TYR A 264 -12.37 5.92 7.06
CA TYR A 264 -11.48 6.90 6.42
C TYR A 264 -12.05 7.53 5.14
N PHE A 265 -12.75 6.75 4.32
CA PHE A 265 -13.38 7.20 3.07
C PHE A 265 -14.90 6.93 3.08
N GLY A 266 -15.50 6.96 4.28
CA GLY A 266 -16.80 6.36 4.54
C GLY A 266 -16.67 4.94 5.09
N GLN A 267 -17.69 4.51 5.83
CA GLN A 267 -17.69 3.21 6.51
C GLN A 267 -17.61 2.06 5.51
N ILE A 268 -16.65 1.15 5.71
CA ILE A 268 -16.55 -0.09 4.93
C ILE A 268 -17.84 -0.90 5.08
N PRO A 269 -18.47 -1.33 3.96
CA PRO A 269 -19.70 -2.12 3.98
C PRO A 269 -19.56 -3.44 4.75
N PRO A 270 -20.59 -3.89 5.50
CA PRO A 270 -20.52 -5.12 6.30
C PRO A 270 -20.27 -6.40 5.51
N ASP A 271 -20.66 -6.46 4.23
CA ASP A 271 -20.41 -7.58 3.31
C ASP A 271 -18.96 -7.64 2.81
N ARG A 272 -18.11 -6.71 3.25
CA ARG A 272 -16.70 -6.60 2.83
C ARG A 272 -15.72 -6.66 3.98
N ILE A 273 -16.20 -6.69 5.21
CA ILE A 273 -15.36 -6.78 6.42
C ILE A 273 -15.97 -7.75 7.43
N VAL A 274 -15.19 -8.73 7.87
CA VAL A 274 -15.64 -9.74 8.85
C VAL A 274 -14.63 -9.85 9.98
N TYR A 275 -15.12 -9.96 11.21
CA TYR A 275 -14.32 -10.21 12.41
C TYR A 275 -14.62 -11.61 12.92
N LYS A 276 -13.60 -12.47 12.99
CA LYS A 276 -13.75 -13.84 13.47
C LYS A 276 -12.46 -14.30 14.15
N ASP A 277 -12.57 -14.89 15.33
CA ASP A 277 -11.46 -15.54 16.06
C ASP A 277 -10.18 -14.68 16.21
N ASN A 278 -10.35 -13.38 16.48
CA ASN A 278 -9.26 -12.39 16.60
C ASN A 278 -8.52 -12.10 15.29
N VAL A 279 -9.20 -12.32 14.17
CA VAL A 279 -8.75 -11.99 12.83
C VAL A 279 -9.81 -11.12 12.16
N LEU A 280 -9.36 -10.03 11.54
CA LEU A 280 -10.16 -9.18 10.68
C LEU A 280 -9.87 -9.57 9.24
N PHE A 281 -10.92 -9.89 8.48
CA PHE A 281 -10.87 -10.18 7.06
C PHE A 281 -11.45 -9.00 6.27
N PHE A 282 -10.75 -8.58 5.22
CA PHE A 282 -11.17 -7.46 4.38
C PHE A 282 -11.09 -7.84 2.90
N LYS A 283 -12.22 -7.74 2.19
CA LYS A 283 -12.31 -8.07 0.77
C LYS A 283 -11.63 -7.00 -0.08
N ALA A 284 -10.60 -7.37 -0.82
CA ALA A 284 -9.73 -6.45 -1.56
C ALA A 284 -9.71 -6.73 -3.08
N ASP A 285 -10.90 -6.74 -3.69
CA ASP A 285 -11.13 -7.09 -5.09
C ASP A 285 -10.96 -5.92 -6.09
N GLY A 286 -10.56 -4.74 -5.63
CA GLY A 286 -10.44 -3.54 -6.45
C GLY A 286 -11.77 -2.88 -6.87
N LYS A 287 -12.92 -3.32 -6.33
CA LYS A 287 -14.27 -2.86 -6.77
C LYS A 287 -14.99 -1.93 -5.80
N SER A 288 -14.44 -1.70 -4.61
CA SER A 288 -15.03 -0.83 -3.59
C SER A 288 -13.94 -0.13 -2.81
N ARG A 289 -13.95 1.21 -2.81
CA ARG A 289 -12.98 1.95 -2.01
C ARG A 289 -13.21 1.70 -0.52
N GLY A 290 -12.16 1.37 0.22
CA GLY A 290 -12.25 1.16 1.66
C GLY A 290 -10.86 1.16 2.29
N LYS A 291 -10.72 1.83 3.42
CA LYS A 291 -9.47 1.85 4.20
C LYS A 291 -9.78 1.56 5.66
N LEU A 292 -8.94 0.78 6.29
CA LEU A 292 -8.98 0.52 7.71
C LEU A 292 -7.62 0.77 8.37
N GLY A 293 -7.65 0.92 9.70
CA GLY A 293 -6.46 1.06 10.53
C GLY A 293 -6.59 0.31 11.85
N ILE A 294 -5.50 -0.32 12.27
CA ILE A 294 -5.37 -1.03 13.54
C ILE A 294 -4.43 -0.23 14.43
N THR A 295 -4.95 0.20 15.58
CA THR A 295 -4.16 0.92 16.57
C THR A 295 -2.97 0.09 17.06
N PRO A 296 -1.87 0.73 17.51
CA PRO A 296 -0.68 0.04 18.00
C PRO A 296 -1.01 -0.97 19.10
N LYS A 297 -1.94 -0.62 19.98
CA LYS A 297 -2.43 -1.47 21.07
C LYS A 297 -3.06 -2.79 20.64
N ARG A 298 -3.62 -2.86 19.42
CA ARG A 298 -4.24 -4.06 18.86
C ARG A 298 -3.39 -4.72 17.78
N ALA A 299 -2.44 -4.01 17.20
CA ALA A 299 -1.61 -4.49 16.12
C ALA A 299 -0.75 -5.68 16.56
N LYS A 300 -0.76 -6.73 15.73
CA LYS A 300 0.30 -7.74 15.72
C LYS A 300 1.32 -7.36 14.63
N PRO A 301 2.58 -7.80 14.74
CA PRO A 301 3.64 -7.47 13.77
C PRO A 301 3.54 -8.32 12.48
N VAL A 302 2.30 -8.60 12.03
CA VAL A 302 2.02 -9.42 10.86
C VAL A 302 0.65 -9.09 10.28
N ILE A 303 0.57 -9.19 8.96
CA ILE A 303 -0.64 -9.11 8.14
C ILE A 303 -0.40 -9.97 6.89
N GLY A 304 -1.46 -10.44 6.26
CA GLY A 304 -1.33 -11.14 4.99
C GLY A 304 -2.51 -10.92 4.06
N SER A 305 -2.42 -11.51 2.88
CA SER A 305 -3.54 -11.63 1.96
C SER A 305 -3.47 -12.95 1.23
N TYR A 306 -4.62 -13.47 0.83
CA TYR A 306 -4.70 -14.65 -0.02
C TYR A 306 -5.50 -14.34 -1.29
N ASP A 307 -4.89 -14.60 -2.43
CA ASP A 307 -5.51 -14.58 -3.74
C ASP A 307 -5.85 -16.01 -4.17
N ALA A 308 -7.08 -16.44 -3.89
CA ALA A 308 -7.56 -17.78 -4.22
C ALA A 308 -7.73 -18.01 -5.73
N GLU A 309 -7.75 -16.96 -6.56
CA GLU A 309 -7.80 -17.10 -8.01
C GLU A 309 -6.43 -17.48 -8.57
N ASN A 310 -5.36 -16.92 -7.99
CA ASN A 310 -4.00 -17.11 -8.46
C ASN A 310 -3.15 -18.04 -7.57
N ASN A 311 -3.71 -18.56 -6.47
CA ASN A 311 -3.00 -19.32 -5.44
C ASN A 311 -1.74 -18.58 -4.93
N VAL A 312 -1.93 -17.34 -4.51
CA VAL A 312 -0.85 -16.51 -3.94
C VAL A 312 -1.18 -16.20 -2.49
N LEU A 313 -0.31 -16.63 -1.57
CA LEU A 313 -0.32 -16.17 -0.18
C LEU A 313 0.76 -15.10 -0.03
N THR A 314 0.34 -13.89 0.35
CA THR A 314 1.24 -12.79 0.69
C THR A 314 1.26 -12.61 2.20
N ILE A 315 2.45 -12.38 2.75
CA ILE A 315 2.65 -12.09 4.17
C ILE A 315 3.55 -10.87 4.27
N ALA A 316 3.19 -9.92 5.12
CA ALA A 316 4.09 -8.86 5.54
C ALA A 316 4.35 -8.95 7.05
N LYS A 317 5.62 -8.84 7.45
CA LYS A 317 6.06 -8.72 8.85
C LYS A 317 6.79 -7.40 9.05
N PHE A 318 6.60 -6.77 10.20
CA PHE A 318 7.16 -5.44 10.44
C PHE A 318 7.31 -5.16 11.93
N ASP A 319 8.08 -4.13 12.25
CA ASP A 319 8.22 -3.68 13.63
C ASP A 319 6.93 -3.01 14.11
N VAL A 320 6.52 -3.31 15.34
CA VAL A 320 5.39 -2.66 16.03
C VAL A 320 5.80 -2.42 17.47
N ASP A 321 5.64 -1.18 17.94
CA ASP A 321 5.72 -0.87 19.38
C ASP A 321 4.31 -0.59 19.90
N ASN A 322 3.73 -1.56 20.60
CA ASN A 322 2.37 -1.45 21.12
C ASN A 322 2.19 -0.37 22.21
N ASN A 323 3.28 0.19 22.73
CA ASN A 323 3.27 1.19 23.81
C ASN A 323 3.70 2.59 23.34
N ALA A 324 4.20 2.73 22.11
CA ALA A 324 4.62 4.01 21.58
C ALA A 324 3.45 4.84 21.02
N GLN A 325 3.75 6.10 20.71
CA GLN A 325 2.82 7.07 20.15
C GLN A 325 2.89 7.06 18.62
N TYR A 326 1.75 6.97 17.95
CA TYR A 326 1.64 6.88 16.49
C TYR A 326 0.86 8.06 15.94
N LEU A 327 1.29 8.62 14.82
CA LEU A 327 0.70 9.86 14.31
C LEU A 327 -0.62 9.60 13.59
N ASN A 328 -1.65 10.40 13.93
CA ASN A 328 -2.93 10.36 13.22
C ASN A 328 -2.75 10.90 11.78
N GLN A 329 -3.21 10.11 10.81
CA GLN A 329 -3.05 10.37 9.37
C GLN A 329 -4.28 11.06 8.74
N GLU A 330 -5.40 11.18 9.47
CA GLU A 330 -6.66 11.76 8.98
C GLU A 330 -6.50 13.24 8.58
N TRP A 331 -7.19 13.65 7.52
CA TRP A 331 -7.21 15.01 6.99
C TRP A 331 -8.08 15.95 7.84
N ARG A 332 -7.69 16.13 9.10
CA ARG A 332 -8.34 16.99 10.09
C ARG A 332 -7.37 17.36 11.22
N THR A 333 -7.64 18.44 11.95
CA THR A 333 -6.75 18.96 13.01
C THR A 333 -7.36 18.95 14.41
N ASP A 334 -8.62 18.55 14.53
CA ASP A 334 -9.40 18.48 15.77
C ASP A 334 -9.25 17.15 16.53
N ARG A 335 -8.42 16.23 16.03
CA ARG A 335 -8.04 14.99 16.70
C ARG A 335 -6.73 15.14 17.47
N ASP A 336 -6.52 14.22 18.41
CA ASP A 336 -5.21 14.03 19.04
C ASP A 336 -4.19 13.64 17.96
N PRO A 337 -3.09 14.40 17.76
CA PRO A 337 -2.10 14.09 16.73
C PRO A 337 -1.39 12.75 16.92
N VAL A 338 -1.44 12.14 18.11
CA VAL A 338 -0.80 10.85 18.42
C VAL A 338 -1.80 9.70 18.62
N SER A 339 -2.98 9.79 18.00
CA SER A 339 -4.00 8.74 18.01
C SER A 339 -3.99 7.86 16.75
N GLY A 340 -2.83 7.69 16.11
CA GLY A 340 -2.69 7.00 14.83
C GLY A 340 -2.74 5.48 14.92
N ASP A 341 -2.69 4.86 13.74
CA ASP A 341 -2.66 3.42 13.55
C ASP A 341 -1.25 2.91 13.24
N ALA A 342 -0.98 1.65 13.60
CA ALA A 342 0.29 0.97 13.31
C ALA A 342 0.23 0.11 12.05
N VAL A 343 -0.97 -0.36 11.68
CA VAL A 343 -1.21 -1.23 10.53
C VAL A 343 -2.41 -0.70 9.79
N ASN A 344 -2.32 -0.61 8.47
CA ASN A 344 -3.43 -0.20 7.63
C ASN A 344 -3.63 -1.20 6.49
N ALA A 345 -4.85 -1.23 5.96
CA ALA A 345 -5.17 -1.95 4.74
C ALA A 345 -6.11 -1.11 3.90
N TYR A 346 -5.92 -1.15 2.58
CA TYR A 346 -6.68 -0.37 1.62
C TYR A 346 -7.12 -1.25 0.44
N ASN A 347 -8.33 -1.00 -0.05
CA ASN A 347 -8.81 -1.51 -1.33
C ASN A 347 -9.12 -0.32 -2.22
N ASP A 348 -8.46 -0.23 -3.37
CA ASP A 348 -8.72 0.80 -4.35
C ASP A 348 -9.95 0.43 -5.18
N GLY A 349 -11.04 1.20 -5.06
CA GLY A 349 -12.23 1.06 -5.89
C GLY A 349 -12.64 2.39 -6.51
N PRO A 350 -13.63 2.38 -7.42
CA PRO A 350 -14.09 3.59 -8.09
C PRO A 350 -14.54 4.68 -7.09
N LEU A 351 -14.21 5.93 -7.43
CA LEU A 351 -14.73 7.12 -6.77
C LEU A 351 -16.18 7.39 -7.19
N THR A 352 -16.83 8.35 -6.53
CA THR A 352 -18.22 8.75 -6.83
C THR A 352 -18.43 9.20 -8.28
N ASP A 353 -17.40 9.77 -8.91
CA ASP A 353 -17.41 10.19 -10.32
C ASP A 353 -17.05 9.05 -11.30
N GLY A 354 -16.82 7.84 -10.79
CA GLY A 354 -16.44 6.65 -11.56
C GLY A 354 -14.95 6.56 -11.90
N SER A 355 -14.15 7.58 -11.58
CA SER A 355 -12.70 7.53 -11.77
C SER A 355 -12.03 6.57 -10.76
N GLN A 356 -10.89 6.00 -11.15
CA GLN A 356 -10.12 5.09 -10.31
C GLN A 356 -8.63 5.16 -10.71
N MET A 357 -7.74 5.17 -9.73
CA MET A 357 -6.29 5.15 -9.99
C MET A 357 -5.83 3.76 -10.41
N GLY A 358 -6.27 2.74 -9.67
CA GLY A 358 -5.88 1.35 -9.81
C GLY A 358 -6.64 0.57 -10.89
N PRO A 359 -7.04 -0.68 -10.59
CA PRO A 359 -7.23 -1.23 -9.24
C PRO A 359 -5.94 -1.80 -8.60
N PHE A 360 -5.80 -1.61 -7.29
CA PHE A 360 -4.79 -2.22 -6.41
C PHE A 360 -5.37 -2.40 -4.99
N TYR A 361 -4.67 -3.14 -4.14
CA TYR A 361 -4.89 -3.10 -2.69
C TYR A 361 -3.59 -2.83 -1.97
N GLU A 362 -3.65 -2.30 -0.76
CA GLU A 362 -2.47 -2.05 0.06
C GLU A 362 -2.52 -2.84 1.37
N ILE A 363 -1.35 -3.34 1.72
CA ILE A 363 -0.97 -3.77 3.06
C ILE A 363 0.07 -2.76 3.54
N GLU A 364 -0.08 -2.25 4.76
CA GLU A 364 0.70 -1.11 5.20
C GLU A 364 1.13 -1.25 6.66
N SER A 365 2.32 -0.73 6.98
CA SER A 365 2.78 -0.58 8.35
C SER A 365 3.39 0.79 8.62
N VAL A 366 3.19 1.29 9.82
CA VAL A 366 3.63 2.62 10.25
C VAL A 366 4.61 2.45 11.41
N SER A 367 5.62 3.32 11.49
CA SER A 367 6.46 3.42 12.68
C SER A 367 5.79 4.32 13.74
N PRO A 368 6.28 4.31 15.00
CA PRO A 368 5.97 5.38 15.93
C PRO A 368 6.35 6.77 15.39
N ALA A 369 5.85 7.82 16.05
CA ALA A 369 6.32 9.18 15.84
C ALA A 369 7.84 9.28 16.12
N ALA A 370 8.57 9.92 15.23
CA ALA A 370 10.02 10.08 15.32
C ALA A 370 10.40 11.18 16.32
N PHE A 371 10.13 11.00 17.62
CA PHE A 371 10.55 11.98 18.63
C PHE A 371 12.07 11.91 18.88
N LEU A 372 12.83 12.60 18.05
CA LEU A 372 14.29 12.49 17.95
C LEU A 372 14.97 13.81 18.31
N ASN A 373 15.97 13.74 19.20
CA ASN A 373 16.95 14.82 19.37
C ASN A 373 17.84 14.95 18.11
N PRO A 374 18.53 16.08 17.93
CA PRO A 374 19.51 16.22 16.85
C PRO A 374 20.49 15.05 16.80
N LYS A 375 20.74 14.55 15.58
CA LYS A 375 21.59 13.40 15.24
C LYS A 375 21.07 12.03 15.69
N GLN A 376 19.93 11.96 16.39
CA GLN A 376 19.32 10.67 16.70
C GLN A 376 18.65 10.07 15.46
N VAL A 377 18.56 8.74 15.49
CA VAL A 377 18.06 7.91 14.40
C VAL A 377 16.99 6.97 14.95
N MET A 378 15.90 6.79 14.21
CA MET A 378 14.99 5.66 14.39
C MET A 378 15.05 4.74 13.16
N TYR A 379 14.59 3.50 13.35
CA TYR A 379 14.49 2.50 12.30
C TYR A 379 13.09 1.90 12.25
N HIS A 380 12.67 1.47 11.07
CA HIS A 380 11.47 0.67 10.85
C HIS A 380 11.76 -0.40 9.81
N ARG A 381 11.66 -1.66 10.21
CA ARG A 381 11.82 -2.81 9.34
C ARG A 381 10.46 -3.29 8.85
N HIS A 382 10.40 -3.61 7.56
CA HIS A 382 9.24 -4.18 6.88
C HIS A 382 9.73 -5.27 5.91
N GLN A 383 9.17 -6.47 6.02
CA GLN A 383 9.48 -7.63 5.19
C GLN A 383 8.23 -8.11 4.47
N VAL A 384 8.34 -8.41 3.18
CA VAL A 384 7.25 -8.92 2.34
C VAL A 384 7.66 -10.28 1.80
N TYR A 385 6.71 -11.22 1.82
CA TYR A 385 6.87 -12.58 1.32
C TYR A 385 5.70 -12.95 0.43
N HIS A 386 6.00 -13.58 -0.71
CA HIS A 386 5.00 -14.17 -1.58
C HIS A 386 5.27 -15.66 -1.73
N PHE A 387 4.22 -16.46 -1.56
CA PHE A 387 4.23 -17.90 -1.75
C PHE A 387 3.23 -18.29 -2.83
N THR A 388 3.67 -19.13 -3.75
CA THR A 388 2.80 -19.75 -4.76
C THR A 388 2.96 -21.26 -4.68
N GLY A 389 1.87 -22.00 -4.87
CA GLY A 389 1.85 -23.45 -4.71
C GLY A 389 0.43 -23.97 -4.63
N ASP A 390 0.27 -25.24 -4.27
CA ASP A 390 -1.07 -25.78 -4.01
C ASP A 390 -1.64 -25.26 -2.69
N LYS A 391 -2.98 -25.18 -2.63
CA LYS A 391 -3.70 -24.61 -1.48
C LYS A 391 -3.36 -25.30 -0.16
N ALA A 392 -3.09 -26.61 -0.16
CA ALA A 392 -2.79 -27.32 1.07
C ALA A 392 -1.46 -26.87 1.66
N SER A 393 -0.41 -26.78 0.83
CA SER A 393 0.91 -26.27 1.24
C SER A 393 0.84 -24.81 1.71
N LEU A 394 0.16 -23.95 0.95
CA LEU A 394 -0.03 -22.55 1.35
C LEU A 394 -0.84 -22.43 2.65
N SER A 395 -1.81 -23.31 2.89
CA SER A 395 -2.61 -23.29 4.12
C SER A 395 -1.81 -23.69 5.35
N VAL A 396 -0.75 -24.47 5.23
CA VAL A 396 0.16 -24.73 6.36
C VAL A 396 0.87 -23.43 6.77
N ILE A 397 1.37 -22.66 5.79
CA ILE A 397 2.02 -21.38 6.04
C ILE A 397 1.03 -20.39 6.67
N ALA A 398 -0.17 -20.24 6.09
CA ALA A 398 -1.20 -19.33 6.61
C ALA A 398 -1.61 -19.67 8.05
N LYS A 399 -1.76 -20.96 8.38
CA LYS A 399 -2.08 -21.38 9.77
C LYS A 399 -0.98 -21.00 10.74
N THR A 400 0.28 -21.26 10.39
CA THR A 400 1.42 -20.96 11.25
C THR A 400 1.60 -19.46 11.48
N VAL A 401 1.46 -18.65 10.43
CA VAL A 401 1.82 -17.22 10.48
C VAL A 401 0.63 -16.31 10.80
N LEU A 402 -0.54 -16.61 10.23
CA LEU A 402 -1.74 -15.77 10.33
C LEU A 402 -2.82 -16.37 11.24
N GLY A 403 -2.65 -17.63 11.67
CA GLY A 403 -3.61 -18.31 12.55
C GLY A 403 -4.89 -18.76 11.86
N VAL A 404 -4.92 -18.82 10.52
CA VAL A 404 -6.10 -19.20 9.73
C VAL A 404 -5.77 -20.19 8.63
N SER A 405 -6.70 -21.10 8.32
CA SER A 405 -6.63 -21.92 7.11
C SER A 405 -7.12 -21.17 5.87
N LEU A 406 -6.69 -21.61 4.69
CA LEU A 406 -7.17 -21.00 3.44
C LEU A 406 -8.62 -21.38 3.11
N ASP A 407 -9.11 -22.53 3.61
CA ASP A 407 -10.54 -22.88 3.52
C ASP A 407 -11.41 -21.92 4.34
N GLU A 408 -10.94 -21.50 5.52
CA GLU A 408 -11.60 -20.45 6.29
C GLU A 408 -11.61 -19.13 5.53
N VAL A 409 -10.50 -18.73 4.93
CA VAL A 409 -10.40 -17.48 4.16
C VAL A 409 -11.36 -17.47 2.96
N GLU A 410 -11.44 -18.58 2.21
CA GLU A 410 -12.34 -18.72 1.06
C GLU A 410 -13.82 -18.72 1.43
N SER A 411 -14.17 -19.03 2.68
CA SER A 411 -15.56 -19.11 3.16
C SER A 411 -16.04 -17.86 3.90
N VAL A 412 -15.22 -16.82 4.02
CA VAL A 412 -15.56 -15.60 4.78
C VAL A 412 -16.66 -14.76 4.11
N PHE A 413 -16.67 -14.67 2.77
CA PHE A 413 -17.49 -13.73 1.99
C PHE A 413 -18.41 -14.40 0.97
#